data_AF-A0AAD5A2N1-F1
#
_entry.id   AF-A0AAD5A2N1-F1
#
_cell.length_a   1.000
_cell.length_b   1.000
_cell.length_c   1.000
_cell.angle_alpha   90.00
_cell.angle_beta   90.00
_cell.angle_gamma   90.00
#
_symmetry.space_group_name_H-M   'P 1'
#
loop_
_entity.id
_entity.type
_entity.pdbx_description
1 polymer ?
#
loop_
_entity_poly.entity_id
_entity_poly.type
_entity_poly.pdbx_seq_one_letter_code
_entity_poly.pdbx_strand_id
1 'polypeptide(L)'
;MKSDVSMNLPLYFSNENPSPVHRELNLMKEQKLSLMELLHVFFKEMKEIDISRLEKVLFIFDGLDECRFPLDFQKTVRVCDVTESAPVHVLLINLIKGNLLPSALIWITSRPAAADQIPSECVHRVTEVQGFNDPQKDEYFRKRISDQNLANKIITHLKSLRSLYIMCHIPVFCWISAAVLERMLGEAESGEIPKTLSQMYTHFLIFQTNIIREKYLQKQESDEEMLLKLGKLAFQQLKKQNLIFYEEDLRECGVDVTEAAVYS
;
A
#
# COMPACT_ATOMS: atom_id res chain seq x y z
N MET A 1 7.49 29.55 17.10
CA MET A 1 7.90 28.59 18.14
C MET A 1 7.96 27.22 17.50
N LYS A 2 9.16 26.66 17.31
CA LYS A 2 9.34 25.28 16.87
C LYS A 2 9.00 24.39 18.06
N SER A 3 7.93 23.61 18.00
CA SER A 3 7.67 22.55 18.96
C SER A 3 8.14 21.24 18.34
N ASP A 4 9.29 20.78 18.81
CA ASP A 4 9.74 19.40 18.66
C ASP A 4 8.74 18.51 19.42
N VAL A 5 7.85 17.85 18.68
CA VAL A 5 7.01 16.78 19.22
C VAL A 5 7.79 15.48 19.01
N SER A 6 8.51 15.09 20.05
CA SER A 6 8.94 13.69 20.24
C SER A 6 7.68 12.82 20.30
N MET A 7 7.32 12.21 19.16
CA MET A 7 6.34 11.13 19.16
C MET A 7 7.01 9.91 19.79
N ASN A 8 6.67 9.63 21.04
CA ASN A 8 6.80 8.27 21.57
C ASN A 8 6.04 7.34 20.62
N LEU A 9 6.76 6.38 20.03
CA LEU A 9 6.23 5.46 19.03
C LEU A 9 4.95 4.77 19.56
N PRO A 10 3.85 4.74 18.80
CA PRO A 10 2.79 3.78 19.07
C PRO A 10 3.29 2.38 18.72
N LEU A 11 2.81 1.37 19.45
CA LEU A 11 3.01 -0.04 19.17
C LEU A 11 2.58 -0.33 17.72
N TYR A 12 3.55 -0.51 16.83
CA TYR A 12 3.34 -1.04 15.49
C TYR A 12 3.33 -2.57 15.60
N PHE A 13 2.14 -3.16 15.56
CA PHE A 13 1.99 -4.59 15.26
C PHE A 13 1.69 -4.70 13.78
N SER A 14 2.74 -4.89 12.98
CA SER A 14 2.61 -5.25 11.57
C SER A 14 2.40 -6.75 11.47
N ASN A 15 1.28 -7.19 10.88
CA ASN A 15 1.21 -8.51 10.26
C ASN A 15 2.39 -8.63 9.28
N GLU A 16 2.96 -9.83 9.13
CA GLU A 16 4.15 -10.11 8.32
C GLU A 16 4.04 -9.71 6.84
N ASN A 17 2.85 -9.28 6.39
CA ASN A 17 2.65 -8.46 5.20
C ASN A 17 1.55 -7.41 5.51
N PRO A 18 1.87 -6.10 5.66
CA PRO A 18 0.85 -5.09 5.93
C PRO A 18 0.08 -4.81 4.63
N SER A 19 -1.09 -5.41 4.48
CA SER A 19 -2.03 -5.04 3.43
C SER A 19 -2.87 -3.83 3.88
N PRO A 20 -3.36 -2.97 2.97
CA PRO A 20 -4.18 -1.83 3.36
C PRO A 20 -5.39 -2.29 4.19
N VAL A 21 -5.65 -1.66 5.33
CA VAL A 21 -6.70 -2.09 6.29
C VAL A 21 -8.07 -2.18 5.60
N HIS A 22 -8.41 -1.26 4.69
CA HIS A 22 -9.67 -1.34 3.94
C HIS A 22 -9.78 -2.55 3.02
N ARG A 23 -8.66 -3.05 2.49
CA ARG A 23 -8.64 -4.27 1.67
C ARG A 23 -9.07 -5.48 2.49
N GLU A 24 -8.57 -5.58 3.71
CA GLU A 24 -8.92 -6.65 4.64
C GLU A 24 -10.38 -6.53 5.11
N LEU A 25 -10.84 -5.31 5.38
CA LEU A 25 -12.23 -5.03 5.76
C LEU A 25 -13.24 -5.44 4.67
N ASN A 26 -12.87 -5.36 3.38
CA ASN A 26 -13.73 -5.82 2.29
C ASN A 26 -14.08 -7.32 2.38
N LEU A 27 -13.21 -8.16 2.97
CA LEU A 27 -13.46 -9.60 3.16
C LEU A 27 -14.54 -9.87 4.22
N MET A 28 -14.79 -8.92 5.11
CA MET A 28 -15.74 -9.04 6.22
C MET A 28 -17.01 -8.22 6.01
N LYS A 29 -17.20 -7.62 4.82
CA LYS A 29 -18.30 -6.68 4.54
C LYS A 29 -19.71 -7.25 4.77
N GLU A 30 -19.88 -8.57 4.61
CA GLU A 30 -21.16 -9.27 4.81
C GLU A 30 -21.35 -9.77 6.26
N GLN A 31 -20.32 -9.66 7.10
CA GLN A 31 -20.37 -10.10 8.49
C GLN A 31 -20.95 -9.00 9.39
N LYS A 32 -21.62 -9.43 10.46
CA LYS A 32 -21.98 -8.56 11.58
C LYS A 32 -21.06 -8.87 12.74
N LEU A 33 -20.35 -7.85 13.18
CA LEU A 33 -19.35 -7.94 14.26
C LEU A 33 -19.59 -6.75 15.20
N SER A 34 -19.17 -6.89 16.44
CA SER A 34 -18.94 -5.75 17.32
C SER A 34 -17.58 -5.11 17.00
N LEU A 35 -17.37 -3.87 17.44
CA LEU A 35 -16.06 -3.22 17.28
C LEU A 35 -14.96 -4.01 18.00
N MET A 36 -15.27 -4.58 19.16
CA MET A 36 -14.36 -5.47 19.88
C MET A 36 -14.01 -6.69 19.03
N GLU A 37 -15.00 -7.44 18.52
CA GLU A 37 -14.74 -8.61 17.68
C GLU A 37 -13.92 -8.27 16.43
N LEU A 38 -14.23 -7.15 15.77
CA LEU A 38 -13.46 -6.68 14.61
C LEU A 38 -11.98 -6.49 14.99
N LEU A 39 -11.69 -5.83 16.10
CA LEU A 39 -10.32 -5.60 16.55
C LEU A 39 -9.61 -6.88 16.96
N HIS A 40 -10.31 -7.87 17.51
CA HIS A 40 -9.74 -9.19 17.78
C HIS A 40 -9.34 -9.96 16.51
N VAL A 41 -10.02 -9.71 15.39
CA VAL A 41 -9.65 -10.36 14.12
C VAL A 41 -8.30 -9.85 13.63
N PHE A 42 -8.06 -8.54 13.71
CA PHE A 42 -6.79 -7.93 13.30
C PHE A 42 -5.68 -8.08 14.34
N PHE A 43 -6.04 -8.09 15.63
CA PHE A 43 -5.12 -8.09 16.75
C PHE A 43 -5.54 -9.16 17.76
N LYS A 44 -5.13 -10.41 17.51
CA LYS A 44 -5.54 -11.57 18.33
C LYS A 44 -5.12 -11.45 19.79
N GLU A 45 -4.04 -10.71 20.03
CA GLU A 45 -3.46 -10.39 21.34
C GLU A 45 -4.33 -9.42 22.16
N MET A 46 -5.29 -8.72 21.54
CA MET A 46 -6.17 -7.76 22.22
C MET A 46 -7.27 -8.41 23.09
N LYS A 47 -7.37 -9.75 23.13
CA LYS A 47 -8.39 -10.50 23.92
C LYS A 47 -8.43 -10.16 25.41
N GLU A 48 -7.36 -9.61 25.95
CA GLU A 48 -7.25 -9.27 27.37
C GLU A 48 -7.42 -7.77 27.64
N ILE A 49 -7.53 -6.93 26.61
CA ILE A 49 -7.56 -5.47 26.74
C ILE A 49 -8.98 -4.96 26.53
N ASP A 50 -9.56 -4.42 27.59
CA ASP A 50 -10.79 -3.66 27.52
C ASP A 50 -10.51 -2.29 26.88
N ILE A 51 -10.81 -2.18 25.58
CA ILE A 51 -10.55 -0.98 24.76
C ILE A 51 -11.32 0.24 25.28
N SER A 52 -12.45 0.02 25.96
CA SER A 52 -13.21 1.11 26.60
C SER A 52 -12.41 1.81 27.71
N ARG A 53 -11.38 1.16 28.25
CA ARG A 53 -10.50 1.67 29.30
C ARG A 53 -9.21 2.28 28.77
N LEU A 54 -8.96 2.24 27.46
CA LEU A 54 -7.78 2.86 26.87
C LEU A 54 -7.98 4.38 26.80
N GLU A 55 -7.08 5.14 27.44
CA GLU A 55 -7.19 6.60 27.51
C GLU A 55 -7.02 7.29 26.15
N LYS A 56 -6.21 6.72 25.25
CA LYS A 56 -5.95 7.24 23.90
C LYS A 56 -5.75 6.09 22.92
N VAL A 57 -6.63 6.00 21.93
CA VAL A 57 -6.53 5.03 20.83
C VAL A 57 -6.37 5.80 19.53
N LEU A 58 -5.45 5.35 18.66
CA LEU A 58 -5.28 5.86 17.30
C LEU A 58 -5.61 4.74 16.31
N PHE A 59 -6.62 4.96 15.48
CA PHE A 59 -6.93 4.11 14.34
C PHE A 59 -6.25 4.66 13.10
N ILE A 60 -5.48 3.83 12.40
CA ILE A 60 -4.89 4.16 11.10
C ILE A 60 -5.60 3.29 10.06
N PHE A 61 -6.45 3.90 9.26
CA PHE A 61 -7.14 3.25 8.16
C PHE A 61 -6.40 3.55 6.85
N ASP A 62 -5.62 2.57 6.40
CA ASP A 62 -4.87 2.68 5.16
C ASP A 62 -5.74 2.31 3.95
N GLY A 63 -5.67 3.11 2.88
CA GLY A 63 -6.26 2.81 1.57
C GLY A 63 -7.78 2.93 1.47
N LEU A 64 -8.39 4.05 1.88
CA LEU A 64 -9.85 4.25 1.74
C LEU A 64 -10.35 4.08 0.30
N ASP A 65 -9.53 4.42 -0.69
CA ASP A 65 -9.84 4.22 -2.10
C ASP A 65 -9.93 2.74 -2.54
N GLU A 66 -9.54 1.82 -1.66
CA GLU A 66 -9.70 0.38 -1.82
C GLU A 66 -11.00 -0.14 -1.19
N CYS A 67 -11.75 0.69 -0.45
CA CYS A 67 -13.01 0.33 0.18
C CYS A 67 -14.11 0.07 -0.88
N ARG A 68 -14.79 -1.08 -0.81
CA ARG A 68 -15.78 -1.52 -1.80
C ARG A 68 -17.22 -1.49 -1.34
N PHE A 69 -17.47 -1.18 -0.07
CA PHE A 69 -18.82 -1.04 0.46
C PHE A 69 -19.16 0.45 0.64
N PRO A 70 -20.42 0.83 0.42
CA PRO A 70 -20.83 2.23 0.51
C PRO A 70 -20.74 2.73 1.96
N LEU A 71 -20.16 3.91 2.14
CA LEU A 71 -20.14 4.63 3.42
C LEU A 71 -21.25 5.69 3.45
N ASP A 72 -22.50 5.29 3.72
CA ASP A 72 -23.64 6.22 3.79
C ASP A 72 -23.74 6.87 5.18
N PHE A 73 -23.07 8.01 5.36
CA PHE A 73 -23.08 8.76 6.62
C PHE A 73 -24.44 9.38 7.00
N GLN A 74 -25.41 9.44 6.06
CA GLN A 74 -26.73 10.02 6.28
C GLN A 74 -27.74 8.99 6.79
N LYS A 75 -27.74 7.77 6.24
CA LYS A 75 -28.74 6.72 6.55
C LYS A 75 -28.25 5.63 7.50
N THR A 76 -27.07 5.81 8.10
CA THR A 76 -26.49 4.82 9.02
C THR A 76 -27.19 4.79 10.37
N VAL A 77 -27.43 3.57 10.88
CA VAL A 77 -27.92 3.32 12.24
C VAL A 77 -26.84 3.73 13.25
N ARG A 78 -27.25 4.47 14.29
CA ARG A 78 -26.34 4.89 15.36
C ARG A 78 -26.01 3.71 16.25
N VAL A 79 -24.71 3.42 16.40
CA VAL A 79 -24.16 2.41 17.31
C VAL A 79 -23.19 3.14 18.24
N CYS A 80 -23.32 2.93 19.55
CA CYS A 80 -22.50 3.61 20.57
C CYS A 80 -21.76 2.63 21.49
N ASP A 81 -22.20 1.37 21.55
CA ASP A 81 -21.60 0.34 22.38
C ASP A 81 -20.60 -0.47 21.55
N VAL A 82 -19.37 -0.60 22.05
CA VAL A 82 -18.29 -1.35 21.38
C VAL A 82 -18.55 -2.85 21.30
N THR A 83 -19.50 -3.36 22.09
CA THR A 83 -19.94 -4.76 22.13
C THR A 83 -21.18 -5.05 21.28
N GLU A 84 -21.85 -4.00 20.77
CA GLU A 84 -23.03 -4.15 19.91
C GLU A 84 -22.62 -4.62 18.51
N SER A 85 -23.25 -5.68 18.02
CA SER A 85 -22.97 -6.27 16.71
C SER A 85 -23.67 -5.48 15.59
N ALA A 86 -22.88 -5.03 14.62
CA ALA A 86 -23.35 -4.30 13.44
C ALA A 86 -22.55 -4.69 12.19
N PRO A 87 -23.05 -4.41 10.97
CA PRO A 87 -22.26 -4.55 9.76
C PRO A 87 -20.98 -3.70 9.81
N VAL A 88 -19.89 -4.17 9.19
CA VAL A 88 -18.58 -3.49 9.23
C VAL A 88 -18.65 -2.03 8.79
N HIS A 89 -19.39 -1.72 7.72
CA HIS A 89 -19.56 -0.34 7.26
C HIS A 89 -20.25 0.56 8.31
N VAL A 90 -21.20 0.03 9.07
CA VAL A 90 -21.88 0.75 10.16
C VAL A 90 -20.91 1.03 11.30
N LEU A 91 -20.05 0.07 11.66
CA LEU A 91 -19.02 0.27 12.69
C LEU A 91 -18.05 1.38 12.29
N LEU A 92 -17.52 1.35 11.06
CA LEU A 92 -16.58 2.35 10.56
C LEU A 92 -17.20 3.76 10.54
N ILE A 93 -18.44 3.89 10.04
CA ILE A 93 -19.14 5.18 10.02
C ILE A 93 -19.35 5.70 11.44
N ASN A 94 -19.77 4.85 12.38
CA ASN A 94 -19.98 5.28 13.76
C ASN A 94 -18.67 5.61 14.50
N LEU A 95 -17.57 4.94 14.17
CA LEU A 95 -16.24 5.29 14.66
C LEU A 95 -15.79 6.65 14.10
N ILE A 96 -15.91 6.87 12.79
CA ILE A 96 -15.55 8.14 12.13
C ILE A 96 -16.41 9.31 12.62
N LYS A 97 -17.70 9.09 12.87
CA LYS A 97 -18.60 10.10 13.46
C LYS A 97 -18.35 10.32 14.97
N GLY A 98 -17.52 9.49 15.62
CA GLY A 98 -17.26 9.54 17.06
C GLY A 98 -18.43 9.05 17.93
N ASN A 99 -19.39 8.30 17.38
CA ASN A 99 -20.40 7.60 18.19
C ASN A 99 -19.79 6.40 18.93
N LEU A 100 -18.90 5.68 18.26
CA LEU A 100 -18.06 4.64 18.85
C LEU A 100 -16.70 5.25 19.21
N LEU A 101 -16.23 4.98 20.43
CA LEU A 101 -14.96 5.49 20.97
C LEU A 101 -14.74 6.99 20.69
N PRO A 102 -15.54 7.90 21.30
CA PRO A 102 -15.51 9.33 20.98
C PRO A 102 -14.14 10.01 21.17
N SER A 103 -13.28 9.44 22.03
CA SER A 103 -11.93 9.95 22.31
C SER A 103 -10.85 9.41 21.36
N ALA A 104 -11.21 8.53 20.42
CA ALA A 104 -10.27 7.94 19.49
C ALA A 104 -9.80 8.96 18.45
N LEU A 105 -8.52 8.90 18.11
CA LEU A 105 -7.95 9.59 16.96
C LEU A 105 -8.04 8.69 15.75
N ILE A 106 -8.31 9.27 14.58
CA ILE A 106 -8.43 8.52 13.34
C ILE A 106 -7.56 9.19 12.28
N TRP A 107 -6.70 8.40 11.65
CA TRP A 107 -5.89 8.77 10.51
C TRP A 107 -6.32 7.91 9.31
N ILE A 108 -6.73 8.54 8.22
CA ILE A 108 -7.14 7.84 7.00
C ILE A 108 -6.19 8.23 5.87
N THR A 109 -5.66 7.25 5.15
CA THR A 109 -4.97 7.50 3.88
C THR A 109 -5.91 7.16 2.72
N SER A 110 -5.81 7.93 1.64
CA SER A 110 -6.65 7.73 0.45
C SER A 110 -6.00 8.36 -0.76
N ARG A 111 -6.26 7.82 -1.95
CA ARG A 111 -6.16 8.62 -3.18
C ARG A 111 -7.16 9.79 -3.14
N PRO A 112 -6.83 10.95 -3.74
CA PRO A 112 -7.70 12.14 -3.71
C PRO A 112 -9.13 11.86 -4.17
N ALA A 113 -9.30 11.05 -5.23
CA ALA A 113 -10.61 10.73 -5.82
C ALA A 113 -11.59 10.02 -4.87
N ALA A 114 -11.10 9.46 -3.77
CA ALA A 114 -11.90 8.73 -2.79
C ALA A 114 -12.01 9.48 -1.44
N ALA A 115 -11.30 10.59 -1.26
CA ALA A 115 -11.30 11.35 0.00
C ALA A 115 -12.70 11.92 0.32
N ASP A 116 -13.44 12.32 -0.71
CA ASP A 116 -14.79 12.88 -0.60
C ASP A 116 -15.85 11.87 -0.14
N GLN A 117 -15.49 10.59 0.01
CA GLN A 117 -16.35 9.60 0.68
C GLN A 117 -16.53 9.93 2.17
N ILE A 118 -15.59 10.65 2.78
CA ILE A 118 -15.68 11.10 4.17
C ILE A 118 -16.25 12.51 4.19
N PRO A 119 -17.38 12.75 4.86
CA PRO A 119 -17.95 14.08 4.97
C PRO A 119 -16.99 15.06 5.66
N SER A 120 -16.91 16.28 5.14
CA SER A 120 -15.99 17.31 5.65
C SER A 120 -16.19 17.63 7.13
N GLU A 121 -17.40 17.49 7.65
CA GLU A 121 -17.75 17.67 9.06
C GLU A 121 -17.11 16.62 9.99
N CYS A 122 -16.68 15.48 9.45
CA CYS A 122 -15.95 14.44 10.18
C CYS A 122 -14.42 14.62 10.08
N VAL A 123 -13.93 15.61 9.32
CA VAL A 123 -12.50 15.77 9.02
C VAL A 123 -11.94 17.01 9.72
N HIS A 124 -11.06 16.77 10.69
CA HIS A 124 -10.39 17.84 11.43
C HIS A 124 -9.19 18.43 10.68
N ARG A 125 -8.49 17.61 9.89
CA ARG A 125 -7.27 18.01 9.16
C ARG A 125 -7.09 17.15 7.92
N VAL A 126 -6.69 17.80 6.83
CA VAL A 126 -6.25 17.16 5.59
C VAL A 126 -4.77 17.49 5.37
N THR A 127 -3.99 16.49 4.96
CA THR A 127 -2.59 16.66 4.56
C THR A 127 -2.37 15.95 3.24
N GLU A 128 -1.83 16.65 2.25
CA GLU A 128 -1.47 16.08 0.96
C GLU A 128 -0.02 15.61 0.96
N VAL A 129 0.22 14.36 0.52
CA VAL A 129 1.56 13.81 0.34
C VAL A 129 2.02 14.05 -1.09
N GLN A 130 2.88 15.05 -1.28
CA GLN A 130 3.31 15.52 -2.60
C GLN A 130 4.60 14.85 -3.11
N GLY A 131 5.05 13.73 -2.55
CA GLY A 131 6.28 13.06 -3.02
C GLY A 131 7.58 13.83 -2.72
N PHE A 132 8.61 13.64 -3.55
CA PHE A 132 9.96 14.17 -3.34
C PHE A 132 10.25 15.43 -4.14
N ASN A 133 10.75 16.45 -3.45
CA ASN A 133 11.42 17.58 -4.10
C ASN A 133 12.83 17.19 -4.61
N ASP A 134 13.45 18.07 -5.40
CA ASP A 134 14.73 17.76 -6.05
C ASP A 134 15.86 17.38 -5.06
N PRO A 135 16.07 18.09 -3.92
CA PRO A 135 17.01 17.65 -2.90
C PRO A 135 16.69 16.26 -2.31
N GLN A 136 15.42 15.96 -2.05
CA GLN A 136 14.99 14.66 -1.50
C GLN A 136 15.21 13.51 -2.48
N LYS A 137 15.09 13.74 -3.79
CA LYS A 137 15.44 12.73 -4.81
C LYS A 137 16.91 12.33 -4.68
N ASP A 138 17.81 13.32 -4.66
CA ASP A 138 19.24 13.07 -4.52
C ASP A 138 19.57 12.38 -3.19
N GLU A 139 18.94 12.81 -2.09
CA GLU A 139 19.10 12.20 -0.76
C GLU A 139 18.66 10.72 -0.76
N TYR A 140 17.54 10.41 -1.41
CA TYR A 140 17.05 9.04 -1.54
C TYR A 140 18.10 8.13 -2.18
N PHE A 141 18.64 8.51 -3.34
CA PHE A 141 19.64 7.68 -4.04
C PHE A 141 20.93 7.51 -3.23
N ARG A 142 21.42 8.57 -2.57
CA ARG A 142 22.62 8.48 -1.72
C ARG A 142 22.42 7.60 -0.49
N LYS A 143 21.22 7.58 0.09
CA LYS A 143 20.87 6.71 1.23
C LYS A 143 20.65 5.26 0.80
N ARG A 144 20.08 5.04 -0.38
CA ARG A 144 19.70 3.70 -0.87
C ARG A 144 20.86 2.92 -1.46
N ILE A 145 21.85 3.60 -2.05
CA ILE A 145 22.99 2.98 -2.75
C ILE A 145 24.24 3.17 -1.90
N SER A 146 24.86 2.06 -1.49
CA SER A 146 26.03 2.09 -0.59
C SER A 146 27.25 2.75 -1.23
N ASP A 147 27.53 2.45 -2.50
CA ASP A 147 28.63 3.08 -3.25
C ASP A 147 28.23 4.51 -3.69
N GLN A 148 28.87 5.50 -3.07
CA GLN A 148 28.59 6.90 -3.34
C GLN A 148 29.02 7.37 -4.74
N ASN A 149 30.02 6.72 -5.36
CA ASN A 149 30.39 7.03 -6.75
C ASN A 149 29.30 6.55 -7.71
N LEU A 150 28.80 5.34 -7.50
CA LEU A 150 27.68 4.78 -8.26
C LEU A 150 26.40 5.62 -8.06
N ALA A 151 26.09 5.99 -6.81
CA ALA A 151 24.96 6.86 -6.48
C ALA A 151 25.03 8.20 -7.24
N ASN A 152 26.19 8.86 -7.22
CA ASN A 152 26.39 10.12 -7.93
C ASN A 152 26.29 9.96 -9.46
N LYS A 153 26.78 8.85 -10.02
CA LYS A 153 26.64 8.52 -11.45
C LYS A 153 25.18 8.34 -11.84
N ILE A 154 24.40 7.63 -11.02
CA ILE A 154 22.96 7.41 -11.22
C ILE A 154 22.19 8.73 -11.15
N ILE A 155 22.45 9.55 -10.12
CA ILE A 155 21.82 10.88 -9.98
C ILE A 155 22.12 11.74 -11.22
N THR A 156 23.38 11.75 -11.68
CA THR A 156 23.80 12.51 -12.86
C THR A 156 23.09 12.02 -14.13
N HIS A 157 23.04 10.70 -14.34
CA HIS A 157 22.31 10.08 -15.45
C HIS A 157 20.83 10.45 -15.45
N LEU A 158 20.15 10.30 -14.32
CA LEU A 158 18.73 10.66 -14.19
C LEU A 158 18.50 12.14 -14.46
N LYS A 159 19.31 13.05 -13.89
CA LYS A 159 19.21 14.50 -14.15
C LYS A 159 19.40 14.86 -15.63
N SER A 160 20.20 14.10 -16.37
CA SER A 160 20.35 14.28 -17.83
C SER A 160 19.08 13.87 -18.60
N LEU A 161 18.23 13.02 -18.01
CA LEU A 161 17.00 12.49 -18.59
C LEU A 161 15.77 13.15 -17.95
N ARG A 162 15.40 14.32 -18.46
CA ARG A 162 14.32 15.17 -17.92
C ARG A 162 13.04 14.39 -17.56
N SER A 163 12.54 13.52 -18.43
CA SER A 163 11.31 12.77 -18.14
C SER A 163 11.47 11.84 -16.94
N LEU A 164 12.56 11.07 -16.86
CA LEU A 164 12.79 10.16 -15.72
C LEU A 164 13.00 10.94 -14.42
N TYR A 165 13.75 12.05 -14.45
CA TYR A 165 13.98 12.86 -13.26
C TYR A 165 12.70 13.52 -12.71
N ILE A 166 11.78 13.91 -13.60
CA ILE A 166 10.46 14.42 -13.20
C ILE A 166 9.63 13.29 -12.57
N MET A 167 9.62 12.10 -13.17
CA MET A 167 8.88 10.95 -12.63
C MET A 167 9.36 10.57 -11.22
N CYS A 168 10.65 10.67 -10.93
CA CYS A 168 11.24 10.47 -9.60
C CYS A 168 10.70 11.43 -8.51
N HIS A 169 9.82 12.36 -8.85
CA HIS A 169 9.00 13.05 -7.85
C HIS A 169 8.13 12.06 -7.05
N ILE A 170 7.65 10.98 -7.67
CA ILE A 170 6.90 9.94 -6.96
C ILE A 170 7.89 8.89 -6.44
N PRO A 171 7.93 8.62 -5.11
CA PRO A 171 8.97 7.78 -4.50
C PRO A 171 9.13 6.37 -5.11
N VAL A 172 8.06 5.76 -5.60
CA VAL A 172 8.13 4.44 -6.25
C VAL A 172 9.02 4.47 -7.50
N PHE A 173 9.05 5.57 -8.25
CA PHE A 173 9.94 5.69 -9.41
C PHE A 173 11.39 5.89 -9.01
N CYS A 174 11.67 6.53 -7.86
CA CYS A 174 13.02 6.53 -7.31
C CYS A 174 13.49 5.11 -6.98
N TRP A 175 12.63 4.31 -6.36
CA TRP A 175 12.94 2.92 -6.02
C TRP A 175 13.18 2.05 -7.25
N ILE A 176 12.28 2.08 -8.23
CA ILE A 176 12.45 1.37 -9.51
C ILE A 176 13.74 1.81 -10.18
N SER A 177 14.01 3.12 -10.21
CA SER A 177 15.21 3.65 -10.85
C SER A 177 16.50 3.24 -10.16
N ALA A 178 16.50 3.24 -8.83
CA ALA A 178 17.63 2.76 -8.06
C ALA A 178 17.86 1.26 -8.35
N ALA A 179 16.82 0.43 -8.25
CA ALA A 179 16.92 -1.01 -8.49
C ALA A 179 17.46 -1.36 -9.89
N VAL A 180 16.99 -0.65 -10.93
CA VAL A 180 17.43 -0.90 -12.30
C VAL A 180 18.83 -0.37 -12.56
N LEU A 181 19.09 0.90 -12.23
CA LEU A 181 20.35 1.55 -12.59
C LEU A 181 21.51 1.09 -11.69
N GLU A 182 21.26 0.70 -10.45
CA GLU A 182 22.27 0.12 -9.55
C GLU A 182 22.87 -1.15 -10.17
N ARG A 183 22.02 -2.05 -10.71
CA ARG A 183 22.48 -3.26 -11.39
C ARG A 183 23.18 -2.95 -12.71
N MET A 184 22.57 -2.16 -13.58
CA MET A 184 23.13 -1.90 -14.91
C MET A 184 24.42 -1.08 -14.92
N LEU A 185 24.63 -0.22 -13.91
CA LEU A 185 25.83 0.63 -13.83
C LEU A 185 26.87 0.11 -12.84
N GLY A 186 26.46 -0.75 -11.89
CA GLY A 186 27.32 -1.33 -10.86
C GLY A 186 27.79 -2.75 -11.19
N GLU A 187 26.97 -3.55 -11.86
CA GLU A 187 27.32 -4.88 -12.35
C GLU A 187 27.82 -4.75 -13.81
N ALA A 188 28.74 -5.62 -14.24
CA ALA A 188 29.28 -5.61 -15.61
C ALA A 188 28.25 -6.09 -16.68
N GLU A 189 26.96 -5.85 -16.46
CA GLU A 189 25.91 -6.14 -17.41
C GLU A 189 26.00 -5.19 -18.61
N SER A 190 26.31 -5.73 -19.78
CA SER A 190 26.66 -5.00 -21.00
C SER A 190 25.46 -4.42 -21.79
N GLY A 191 24.38 -4.06 -21.09
CA GLY A 191 23.15 -3.52 -21.69
C GLY A 191 23.19 -2.01 -21.96
N GLU A 192 22.33 -1.54 -22.88
CA GLU A 192 22.10 -0.10 -23.05
C GLU A 192 21.38 0.46 -21.82
N ILE A 193 21.94 1.51 -21.21
CA ILE A 193 21.35 2.15 -20.03
C ILE A 193 19.96 2.72 -20.40
N PRO A 194 18.90 2.45 -19.62
CA PRO A 194 17.55 2.92 -19.89
C PRO A 194 17.47 4.45 -19.96
N LYS A 195 16.76 4.94 -20.98
CA LYS A 195 16.51 6.37 -21.22
C LYS A 195 15.02 6.73 -21.13
N THR A 196 14.16 5.71 -21.15
CA THR A 196 12.70 5.87 -21.15
C THR A 196 12.05 5.07 -20.03
N LEU A 197 10.84 5.45 -19.66
CA LEU A 197 10.07 4.76 -18.63
C LEU A 197 9.77 3.31 -19.04
N SER A 198 9.42 3.08 -20.30
CA SER A 198 9.18 1.72 -20.82
C SER A 198 10.43 0.85 -20.69
N GLN A 199 11.61 1.36 -21.07
CA GLN A 199 12.87 0.64 -20.85
C GLN A 199 13.10 0.34 -19.36
N MET A 200 12.86 1.32 -18.47
CA MET A 200 12.99 1.11 -17.02
C MET A 200 12.10 -0.03 -16.53
N TYR A 201 10.83 -0.07 -16.93
CA TYR A 201 9.92 -1.16 -16.57
C TYR A 201 10.32 -2.50 -17.21
N THR A 202 10.79 -2.51 -18.46
CA THR A 202 11.28 -3.73 -19.11
C THR A 202 12.47 -4.32 -18.35
N HIS A 203 13.49 -3.51 -18.03
CA HIS A 203 14.64 -3.97 -17.27
C HIS A 203 14.27 -4.39 -15.85
N PHE A 204 13.39 -3.62 -15.19
CA PHE A 204 12.88 -3.99 -13.88
C PHE A 204 12.18 -5.36 -13.90
N LEU A 205 11.33 -5.62 -14.89
CA LEU A 205 10.65 -6.90 -15.05
C LEU A 205 11.62 -8.06 -15.28
N ILE A 206 12.63 -7.86 -16.12
CA ILE A 206 13.70 -8.85 -16.36
C ILE A 206 14.44 -9.16 -15.05
N PHE A 207 14.82 -8.14 -14.28
CA PHE A 207 15.52 -8.33 -13.01
C PHE A 207 14.66 -9.06 -11.98
N GLN A 208 13.38 -8.70 -11.85
CA GLN A 208 12.47 -9.39 -10.93
C GLN A 208 12.27 -10.85 -11.34
N THR A 209 12.09 -11.12 -12.63
CA THR A 209 11.94 -12.47 -13.17
C THR A 209 13.16 -13.34 -12.85
N ASN A 210 14.37 -12.80 -13.05
CA ASN A 210 15.62 -13.49 -12.73
C ASN A 210 15.75 -13.78 -11.22
N ILE A 211 15.47 -12.78 -10.35
CA ILE A 211 15.52 -12.95 -8.89
C ILE A 211 14.56 -14.07 -8.45
N ILE A 212 13.34 -14.08 -8.98
CA ILE A 212 12.34 -15.07 -8.60
C ILE A 212 12.72 -16.45 -9.11
N ARG A 213 13.27 -16.55 -10.32
CA ARG A 213 13.80 -17.82 -10.85
C ARG A 213 14.91 -18.40 -9.98
N GLU A 214 15.83 -17.58 -9.48
CA GLU A 214 16.91 -18.03 -8.59
C GLU A 214 16.39 -18.47 -7.22
N LYS A 215 15.40 -17.76 -6.66
CA LYS A 215 14.81 -18.10 -5.37
C LYS A 215 13.95 -19.38 -5.42
N TYR A 216 13.31 -19.67 -6.55
CA TYR A 216 12.34 -20.76 -6.71
C TYR A 216 12.73 -21.67 -7.87
N LEU A 217 13.65 -22.60 -7.59
CA LEU A 217 14.26 -23.53 -8.56
C LEU A 217 13.30 -24.57 -9.15
N GLN A 218 12.10 -24.74 -8.59
CA GLN A 218 11.12 -25.76 -8.99
C GLN A 218 9.85 -25.14 -9.60
N LYS A 219 10.00 -24.32 -10.63
CA LYS A 219 8.82 -23.86 -11.40
C LYS A 219 8.36 -24.95 -12.35
N GLN A 220 7.07 -25.25 -12.35
CA GLN A 220 6.46 -26.10 -13.39
C GLN A 220 6.23 -25.32 -14.69
N GLU A 221 6.02 -24.01 -14.58
CA GLU A 221 5.67 -23.10 -15.69
C GLU A 221 6.84 -22.21 -16.10
N SER A 222 6.91 -21.85 -17.40
CA SER A 222 7.93 -20.94 -17.91
C SER A 222 7.65 -19.48 -17.50
N ASP A 223 8.70 -18.67 -17.40
CA ASP A 223 8.56 -17.25 -17.06
C ASP A 223 7.66 -16.50 -18.06
N GLU A 224 7.70 -16.85 -19.35
CA GLU A 224 6.86 -16.25 -20.40
C GLU A 224 5.37 -16.54 -20.20
N GLU A 225 5.02 -17.80 -19.89
CA GLU A 225 3.64 -18.21 -19.64
C GLU A 225 3.08 -17.49 -18.40
N MET A 226 3.85 -17.43 -17.31
CA MET A 226 3.44 -16.72 -16.10
C MET A 226 3.25 -15.23 -16.34
N LEU A 227 4.18 -14.57 -17.05
CA LEU A 227 4.05 -13.15 -17.41
C LEU A 227 2.81 -12.88 -18.27
N LEU A 228 2.48 -13.78 -19.21
CA LEU A 228 1.29 -13.66 -20.04
C LEU A 228 0.01 -13.78 -19.20
N LYS A 229 -0.05 -14.71 -18.24
CA LYS A 229 -1.19 -14.86 -17.32
C LYS A 229 -1.36 -13.64 -16.42
N LEU A 230 -0.27 -13.13 -15.84
CA LEU A 230 -0.29 -11.90 -15.03
C LEU A 230 -0.73 -10.68 -15.86
N GLY A 231 -0.25 -10.57 -17.10
CA GLY A 231 -0.68 -9.53 -18.03
C GLY A 231 -2.17 -9.62 -18.38
N LYS A 232 -2.67 -10.84 -18.61
CA LYS A 232 -4.10 -11.12 -18.84
C LYS A 232 -4.94 -10.72 -17.61
N LEU A 233 -4.51 -11.12 -16.41
CA LEU A 233 -5.15 -10.76 -15.14
C LEU A 233 -5.25 -9.24 -15.00
N ALA A 234 -4.13 -8.54 -15.11
CA ALA A 234 -4.08 -7.08 -15.01
C ALA A 234 -5.02 -6.40 -16.03
N PHE A 235 -5.00 -6.85 -17.29
CA PHE A 235 -5.86 -6.29 -18.34
C PHE A 235 -7.35 -6.51 -18.06
N GLN A 236 -7.74 -7.73 -17.69
CA GLN A 236 -9.14 -8.07 -17.44
C GLN A 236 -9.69 -7.31 -16.22
N GLN A 237 -8.92 -7.22 -15.15
CA GLN A 237 -9.33 -6.52 -13.93
C GLN A 237 -9.35 -5.01 -14.16
N LEU A 238 -8.40 -4.45 -14.91
CA LEU A 238 -8.44 -3.03 -15.30
C LEU A 238 -9.71 -2.68 -16.09
N LYS A 239 -10.17 -3.56 -17.00
CA LYS A 239 -11.45 -3.37 -17.71
C LYS A 239 -12.67 -3.37 -16.77
N LYS A 240 -12.60 -4.13 -15.67
CA LYS A 240 -13.61 -4.15 -14.60
C LYS A 240 -13.47 -2.97 -13.63
N GLN A 241 -12.51 -2.05 -13.87
CA GLN A 241 -12.10 -0.99 -12.94
C GLN A 241 -11.67 -1.54 -11.57
N ASN A 242 -11.20 -2.77 -11.56
CA ASN A 242 -10.72 -3.43 -10.36
C ASN A 242 -9.19 -3.39 -10.31
N LEU A 243 -8.65 -2.80 -9.24
CA LEU A 243 -7.21 -2.67 -9.00
C LEU A 243 -6.70 -3.61 -7.90
N ILE A 244 -7.60 -4.40 -7.29
CA ILE A 244 -7.29 -5.33 -6.21
C ILE A 244 -7.71 -6.72 -6.64
N PHE A 245 -6.77 -7.66 -6.60
CA PHE A 245 -7.00 -9.02 -7.05
C PHE A 245 -7.17 -9.92 -5.83
N TYR A 246 -8.23 -10.72 -5.85
CA TYR A 246 -8.47 -11.77 -4.87
C TYR A 246 -8.13 -13.13 -5.45
N GLU A 247 -8.08 -14.15 -4.60
CA GLU A 247 -7.70 -15.50 -4.99
C GLU A 247 -8.50 -16.02 -6.20
N GLU A 248 -9.79 -15.70 -6.26
CA GLU A 248 -10.68 -16.07 -7.35
C GLU A 248 -10.27 -15.41 -8.68
N ASP A 249 -9.82 -14.16 -8.64
CA ASP A 249 -9.35 -13.43 -9.84
C ASP A 249 -8.09 -14.10 -10.42
N LEU A 250 -7.17 -14.52 -9.54
CA LEU A 250 -5.96 -15.23 -9.93
C LEU A 250 -6.29 -16.58 -10.57
N ARG A 251 -7.17 -17.35 -9.93
CA ARG A 251 -7.64 -18.65 -10.43
C ARG A 251 -8.36 -18.54 -11.77
N GLU A 252 -9.20 -17.50 -11.98
CA GLU A 252 -9.88 -17.23 -13.26
C GLU A 252 -8.87 -17.02 -14.41
N CYS A 253 -7.69 -16.49 -14.10
CA CYS A 253 -6.61 -16.26 -15.06
C CYS A 253 -5.63 -17.43 -15.18
N GLY A 254 -5.85 -18.52 -14.44
CA GLY A 254 -4.97 -19.70 -14.43
C GLY A 254 -3.65 -19.46 -13.69
N VAL A 255 -3.59 -18.45 -12.82
CA VAL A 255 -2.45 -18.19 -11.94
C VAL A 255 -2.60 -19.06 -10.69
N ASP A 256 -1.60 -19.90 -10.41
CA ASP A 256 -1.57 -20.65 -9.15
C ASP A 256 -1.34 -19.67 -7.99
N VAL A 257 -2.23 -19.74 -7.01
CA VAL A 257 -2.24 -18.85 -5.83
C VAL A 257 -1.03 -19.12 -4.94
N THR A 258 -0.61 -20.38 -4.85
CA THR A 258 0.57 -20.78 -4.07
C THR A 258 1.85 -20.26 -4.69
N GLU A 259 1.91 -20.22 -6.03
CA GLU A 259 2.99 -19.56 -6.75
C GLU A 259 2.85 -18.04 -6.69
N ALA A 260 1.67 -17.45 -6.77
CA ALA A 260 1.47 -16.00 -6.74
C ALA A 260 1.86 -15.35 -5.39
N ALA A 261 1.60 -16.04 -4.27
CA ALA A 261 2.02 -15.59 -2.94
C ALA A 261 3.56 -15.49 -2.79
N VAL A 262 4.30 -16.16 -3.66
CA VAL A 262 5.76 -16.05 -3.74
C VAL A 262 6.22 -14.77 -4.48
N TYR A 263 5.37 -14.21 -5.34
CA TYR A 263 5.64 -12.97 -6.09
C TYR A 263 5.13 -11.70 -5.38
N SER A 264 4.41 -11.84 -4.25
CA SER A 264 3.81 -10.74 -3.46
C SER A 264 4.72 -10.23 -2.34
#